data_AF-A0A192C5F1-F1
#
_entry.id   AF-A0A192C5F1-F1
#
_cell.length_a   1.000
_cell.length_b   1.000
_cell.length_c   1.000
_cell.angle_alpha   90.00
_cell.angle_beta   90.00
_cell.angle_gamma   90.00
#
_symmetry.space_group_name_H-M   'P 1'
#
loop_
_entity.id
_entity.type
_entity.pdbx_description
1 polymer ?
#
loop_
_entity_poly.entity_id
_entity_poly.type
_entity_poly.pdbx_seq_one_letter_code
_entity_poly.pdbx_strand_id
1 'polypeptide(L)'
;MWTSPHTPRRTGYRSVPLPDGVETYGVWGLSLPSLRRRLFRCVSIRENTDGTFAITAVQHVPEKEAIVDNGARFEPQSGSLNSVIPPAVQHLTVEVSAADGQYLAQAKWDTPRVVKGVRFSLRLTSGKGTDARLVTTAITADTEHRFSGLPLGEYTLTVRAINSYGQQGEPATTTFRIAAPAAPSRIELTPGYFQITATPHLAVYDPTVQFEFWFSEKRIADIRQG
;
A
#
# COMPACT_ATOMS: atom_id res chain seq x y z
N MET A 1 -33.62 35.34 95.97
CA MET A 1 -32.70 34.53 95.14
C MET A 1 -33.31 33.14 95.03
N TRP A 2 -34.03 32.87 93.95
CA TRP A 2 -34.49 31.57 93.43
C TRP A 2 -35.44 31.91 92.27
N THR A 3 -35.25 31.30 91.09
CA THR A 3 -36.31 31.07 90.08
C THR A 3 -35.75 30.20 88.94
N SER A 4 -36.50 29.15 88.65
CA SER A 4 -36.45 28.26 87.46
C SER A 4 -37.45 28.83 86.41
N PRO A 5 -37.89 28.10 85.36
CA PRO A 5 -37.26 27.53 84.14
C PRO A 5 -37.80 28.25 82.84
N HIS A 6 -37.55 27.73 81.62
CA HIS A 6 -38.35 27.86 80.34
C HIS A 6 -37.70 28.45 79.04
N THR A 7 -37.62 27.57 78.00
CA THR A 7 -37.92 27.72 76.54
C THR A 7 -37.17 28.71 75.60
N PRO A 8 -37.24 28.55 74.24
CA PRO A 8 -36.11 28.70 73.31
C PRO A 8 -36.11 30.04 72.55
N ARG A 9 -34.96 30.43 71.98
CA ARG A 9 -34.90 31.51 70.98
C ARG A 9 -34.47 31.00 69.61
N ARG A 10 -35.45 31.03 68.70
CA ARG A 10 -35.30 30.97 67.25
C ARG A 10 -34.51 32.22 66.83
N THR A 11 -33.33 32.05 66.26
CA THR A 11 -32.62 33.14 65.57
C THR A 11 -32.63 32.81 64.09
N GLY A 12 -33.38 33.60 63.32
CA GLY A 12 -33.60 33.38 61.89
C GLY A 12 -32.32 33.51 61.08
N TYR A 13 -32.16 32.63 60.09
CA TYR A 13 -31.17 32.81 59.04
C TYR A 13 -31.58 34.02 58.19
N ARG A 14 -30.76 35.08 58.20
CA ARG A 14 -30.90 36.21 57.28
C ARG A 14 -30.45 35.72 55.90
N SER A 15 -31.40 35.50 54.99
CA SER A 15 -31.08 35.23 53.59
C SER A 15 -30.39 36.46 53.00
N VAL A 16 -29.15 36.32 52.57
CA VAL A 16 -28.48 37.34 51.76
C VAL A 16 -29.17 37.33 50.39
N PRO A 17 -29.65 38.47 49.87
CA PRO A 17 -30.22 38.52 48.53
C PRO A 17 -29.16 38.13 47.50
N LEU A 18 -29.57 37.42 46.46
CA LEU A 18 -28.70 37.06 45.34
C LEU A 18 -28.05 38.33 44.76
N PRO A 19 -26.75 38.28 44.39
CA PRO A 19 -26.10 39.39 43.70
C PRO A 19 -26.85 39.75 42.42
N ASP A 20 -26.90 41.03 42.10
CA ASP A 20 -27.57 41.52 40.88
C ASP A 20 -27.03 40.81 39.64
N GLY A 21 -27.94 40.24 38.85
CA GLY A 21 -27.63 39.47 37.65
C GLY A 21 -27.69 37.95 37.80
N VAL A 22 -27.96 37.42 39.01
CA VAL A 22 -28.07 35.98 39.27
C VAL A 22 -29.55 35.55 39.37
N GLU A 23 -30.07 34.88 38.35
CA GLU A 23 -31.42 34.31 38.36
C GLU A 23 -31.54 33.10 39.29
N THR A 24 -32.69 33.00 39.97
CA THR A 24 -33.03 31.85 40.81
C THR A 24 -33.20 30.63 39.89
N TYR A 25 -32.46 29.54 40.19
CA TYR A 25 -32.31 28.33 39.36
C TYR A 25 -31.40 28.46 38.11
N GLY A 26 -30.68 29.58 37.94
CA GLY A 26 -29.66 29.70 36.90
C GLY A 26 -28.47 28.76 37.14
N VAL A 27 -27.86 28.26 36.06
CA VAL A 27 -26.61 27.47 36.13
C VAL A 27 -25.42 28.43 36.06
N TRP A 28 -24.60 28.46 37.11
CA TRP A 28 -23.43 29.35 37.20
C TRP A 28 -22.14 28.55 37.23
N GLY A 29 -21.08 29.06 36.59
CA GLY A 29 -19.74 28.46 36.58
C GLY A 29 -18.72 29.33 37.29
N LEU A 30 -17.93 28.74 38.18
CA LEU A 30 -16.85 29.42 38.91
C LEU A 30 -15.56 29.35 38.06
N SER A 31 -15.06 30.51 37.64
CA SER A 31 -13.77 30.62 36.93
C SER A 31 -12.73 31.21 37.87
N LEU A 32 -11.79 30.38 38.33
CA LEU A 32 -10.63 30.83 39.12
C LEU A 32 -9.37 30.79 38.24
N PRO A 33 -8.49 31.81 38.28
CA PRO A 33 -7.27 31.86 37.45
C PRO A 33 -6.28 30.70 37.68
N SER A 34 -6.41 29.96 38.79
CA SER A 34 -5.57 28.81 39.14
C SER A 34 -6.13 27.45 38.69
N LEU A 35 -7.34 27.41 38.09
CA LEU A 35 -8.00 26.15 37.74
C LEU A 35 -7.46 25.60 36.41
N ARG A 36 -6.33 24.88 36.44
CA ARG A 36 -5.85 24.15 35.26
C ARG A 36 -6.84 23.04 34.92
N ARG A 37 -7.42 23.10 33.70
CA ARG A 37 -8.23 22.02 33.12
C ARG A 37 -7.43 20.71 33.14
N ARG A 38 -7.76 19.82 34.07
CA ARG A 38 -7.37 18.40 34.03
C ARG A 38 -8.62 17.59 33.71
N LEU A 39 -8.49 16.68 32.74
CA LEU A 39 -9.55 15.84 32.19
C LEU A 39 -9.99 14.79 33.24
N PHE A 40 -10.83 15.22 34.18
CA PHE A 40 -11.49 14.30 35.12
C PHE A 40 -12.97 14.25 34.78
N ARG A 41 -13.52 13.05 34.58
CA ARG A 41 -14.96 12.86 34.52
C ARG A 41 -15.46 12.67 35.95
N CYS A 42 -16.17 13.66 36.45
CA CYS A 42 -16.83 13.59 37.74
C CYS A 42 -17.93 12.53 37.68
N VAL A 43 -17.92 11.55 38.59
CA VAL A 43 -18.89 10.45 38.61
C VAL A 43 -19.95 10.65 39.68
N SER A 44 -19.59 11.29 40.81
CA SER A 44 -20.57 11.75 41.78
C SER A 44 -20.06 12.95 42.57
N ILE A 45 -21.01 13.77 43.02
CA ILE A 45 -20.78 14.88 43.94
C ILE A 45 -21.72 14.67 45.12
N ARG A 46 -21.17 14.68 46.33
CA ARG A 46 -21.94 14.69 47.58
C ARG A 46 -21.67 15.99 48.31
N GLU A 47 -22.73 16.65 48.72
CA GLU A 47 -22.66 17.82 49.59
C GLU A 47 -22.63 17.37 51.05
N ASN A 48 -21.70 17.92 51.82
CA ASN A 48 -21.57 17.64 53.24
C ASN A 48 -22.22 18.76 54.06
N THR A 49 -22.62 18.43 55.29
CA THR A 49 -23.36 19.33 56.20
C THR A 49 -22.55 20.52 56.72
N ASP A 50 -21.25 20.58 56.40
CA ASP A 50 -20.33 21.67 56.74
C ASP A 50 -20.10 22.67 55.58
N GLY A 51 -20.87 22.55 54.50
CA GLY A 51 -20.77 23.43 53.34
C GLY A 51 -19.63 23.09 52.38
N THR A 52 -19.01 21.91 52.53
CA THR A 52 -18.01 21.39 51.59
C THR A 52 -18.60 20.33 50.67
N PHE A 53 -18.04 20.20 49.47
CA PHE A 53 -18.44 19.17 48.50
C PHE A 53 -17.36 18.10 48.40
N ALA A 54 -17.75 16.84 48.60
CA ALA A 54 -16.93 15.68 48.29
C ALA A 54 -17.16 15.27 46.84
N ILE A 55 -16.11 15.35 46.03
CA ILE A 55 -16.15 14.98 44.60
C ILE A 55 -15.47 13.62 44.42
N THR A 56 -16.21 12.65 43.89
CA THR A 56 -15.63 11.36 43.47
C THR A 56 -15.44 11.38 41.97
N ALA A 57 -14.18 11.38 41.53
CA ALA A 57 -13.82 11.40 40.12
C ALA A 57 -12.96 10.19 39.76
N VAL A 58 -13.16 9.65 38.57
CA VAL A 58 -12.27 8.62 38.02
C VAL A 58 -11.05 9.33 37.46
N GLN A 59 -9.88 9.00 38.00
CA GLN A 59 -8.61 9.48 37.48
C GLN A 59 -8.31 8.74 36.17
N HIS A 60 -8.15 9.50 35.09
CA HIS A 60 -7.62 8.97 33.85
C HIS A 60 -6.15 8.57 34.07
N VAL A 61 -5.84 7.28 33.90
CA VAL A 61 -4.48 6.73 33.94
C VAL A 61 -4.04 6.55 32.48
N PRO A 62 -3.21 7.45 31.91
CA PRO A 62 -2.81 7.39 30.50
C PRO A 62 -2.05 6.10 30.15
N GLU A 63 -1.39 5.50 31.15
CA GLU A 63 -0.62 4.26 31.01
C GLU A 63 -1.52 3.03 30.80
N LYS A 64 -2.82 3.09 31.14
CA LYS A 64 -3.72 1.95 30.96
C LYS A 64 -3.99 1.65 29.49
N GLU A 65 -4.09 2.68 28.64
CA GLU A 65 -4.19 2.51 27.18
C GLU A 65 -2.89 1.89 26.62
N ALA A 66 -1.71 2.32 27.11
CA ALA A 66 -0.42 1.79 26.67
C ALA A 66 -0.13 0.34 27.13
N ILE A 67 -0.70 -0.10 28.26
CA ILE A 67 -0.60 -1.49 28.74
C ILE A 67 -1.59 -2.39 27.98
N VAL A 68 -2.80 -1.90 27.66
CA VAL A 68 -3.79 -2.62 26.84
C VAL A 68 -3.28 -2.78 25.41
N ASP A 69 -2.63 -1.75 24.84
CA ASP A 69 -2.05 -1.80 23.49
C ASP A 69 -0.78 -2.64 23.39
N ASN A 70 0.02 -2.75 24.46
CA ASN A 70 1.16 -3.69 24.51
C ASN A 70 0.77 -5.12 24.90
N GLY A 71 -0.51 -5.37 25.18
CA GLY A 71 -1.06 -6.70 25.44
C GLY A 71 -1.51 -7.46 24.20
N ALA A 72 -1.59 -6.81 23.04
CA ALA A 72 -1.76 -7.50 21.76
C ALA A 72 -0.40 -7.87 21.18
N ARG A 73 0.39 -8.66 21.92
CA ARG A 73 1.36 -9.53 21.25
C ARG A 73 0.52 -10.55 20.50
N PHE A 74 0.31 -10.31 19.20
CA PHE A 74 -0.01 -11.38 18.29
C PHE A 74 1.22 -12.29 18.26
N GLU A 75 1.33 -13.19 19.25
CA GLU A 75 1.87 -14.51 18.97
C GLU A 75 1.22 -14.90 17.63
N PRO A 76 1.98 -15.18 16.55
CA PRO A 76 1.37 -15.70 15.34
C PRO A 76 0.50 -16.85 15.81
N GLN A 77 -0.82 -16.68 15.72
CA GLN A 77 -1.77 -17.64 16.27
C GLN A 77 -1.30 -18.99 15.77
N SER A 78 -0.97 -19.87 16.72
CA SER A 78 -0.56 -21.23 16.42
C SER A 78 -1.66 -21.80 15.54
N GLY A 79 -1.32 -21.97 14.25
CA GLY A 79 -2.32 -22.08 13.20
C GLY A 79 -3.25 -23.24 13.50
N SER A 80 -4.54 -22.96 13.65
CA SER A 80 -5.56 -23.99 13.61
C SER A 80 -5.61 -24.53 12.16
N LEU A 81 -4.75 -25.51 11.89
CA LEU A 81 -4.77 -26.53 10.83
C LEU A 81 -5.05 -26.17 9.35
N ASN A 82 -5.29 -24.91 8.98
CA ASN A 82 -5.59 -24.51 7.59
C ASN A 82 -5.02 -23.15 7.17
N SER A 83 -4.03 -22.60 7.89
CA SER A 83 -3.30 -21.39 7.46
C SER A 83 -2.13 -21.77 6.55
N VAL A 84 -2.33 -21.61 5.25
CA VAL A 84 -1.33 -21.90 4.22
C VAL A 84 -0.50 -20.66 3.95
N ILE A 85 0.78 -20.65 4.38
CA ILE A 85 1.72 -19.60 3.99
C ILE A 85 1.93 -19.68 2.46
N PRO A 86 1.61 -18.62 1.68
CA PRO A 86 1.86 -18.62 0.24
C PRO A 86 3.36 -18.83 -0.05
N PRO A 87 3.73 -19.68 -1.03
CA PRO A 87 5.11 -19.96 -1.33
C PRO A 87 5.83 -18.75 -1.92
N ALA A 88 7.16 -18.70 -1.77
CA ALA A 88 7.98 -17.73 -2.49
C ALA A 88 8.01 -18.06 -3.99
N VAL A 89 8.02 -17.02 -4.82
CA VAL A 89 8.28 -17.16 -6.26
C VAL A 89 9.79 -17.18 -6.49
N GLN A 90 10.28 -18.12 -7.27
CA GLN A 90 11.71 -18.32 -7.55
C GLN A 90 11.96 -18.40 -9.07
N HIS A 91 13.21 -18.17 -9.47
CA HIS A 91 13.65 -18.24 -10.87
C HIS A 91 12.74 -17.49 -11.86
N LEU A 92 12.21 -16.33 -11.44
CA LEU A 92 11.38 -15.50 -12.30
C LEU A 92 12.22 -14.99 -13.48
N THR A 93 11.93 -15.50 -14.67
CA THR A 93 12.55 -15.09 -15.93
C THR A 93 11.51 -14.55 -16.88
N VAL A 94 11.96 -13.69 -17.80
CA VAL A 94 11.16 -13.18 -18.91
C VAL A 94 11.96 -13.31 -20.18
N GLU A 95 11.40 -14.00 -21.17
CA GLU A 95 11.95 -14.09 -22.52
C GLU A 95 11.13 -13.19 -23.45
N VAL A 96 11.82 -12.31 -24.18
CA VAL A 96 11.21 -11.40 -25.16
C VAL A 96 11.40 -11.99 -26.55
N SER A 97 10.33 -12.02 -27.32
CA SER A 97 10.36 -12.41 -28.74
C SER A 97 9.46 -11.49 -29.55
N ALA A 98 9.77 -11.33 -30.85
CA ALA A 98 8.86 -10.70 -31.79
C ALA A 98 8.14 -11.79 -32.58
N ALA A 99 6.81 -11.76 -32.62
CA ALA A 99 6.00 -12.63 -33.46
C ALA A 99 4.84 -11.82 -34.07
N ASP A 100 4.56 -12.03 -35.35
CA ASP A 100 3.41 -11.43 -36.06
C ASP A 100 3.33 -9.89 -35.92
N GLY A 101 4.49 -9.22 -35.96
CA GLY A 101 4.57 -7.76 -35.83
C GLY A 101 4.36 -7.21 -34.42
N GLN A 102 4.26 -8.08 -33.40
CA GLN A 102 4.12 -7.69 -32.00
C GLN A 102 5.23 -8.29 -31.13
N TYR A 103 5.62 -7.56 -30.09
CA TYR A 103 6.50 -8.09 -29.07
C TYR A 103 5.71 -8.88 -28.03
N LEU A 104 6.26 -10.04 -27.72
CA LEU A 104 5.78 -10.98 -26.72
C LEU A 104 6.78 -11.02 -25.58
N ALA A 105 6.30 -11.04 -24.35
CA ALA A 105 7.09 -11.31 -23.17
C ALA A 105 6.53 -12.54 -22.47
N GLN A 106 7.25 -13.66 -22.52
CA GLN A 106 6.90 -14.89 -21.84
C GLN A 106 7.57 -14.91 -20.47
N ALA A 107 6.76 -14.81 -19.41
CA ALA A 107 7.24 -14.92 -18.04
C ALA A 107 7.09 -16.36 -17.55
N LYS A 108 8.12 -16.88 -16.87
CA LYS A 108 8.13 -18.20 -16.22
C LYS A 108 8.75 -18.09 -14.83
N TRP A 109 8.27 -18.89 -13.89
CA TRP A 109 8.79 -18.94 -12.54
C TRP A 109 8.53 -20.31 -11.92
N ASP A 110 9.16 -20.55 -10.78
CA ASP A 110 8.97 -21.75 -9.96
C ASP A 110 8.48 -21.38 -8.56
N THR A 111 8.02 -22.40 -7.84
CA THR A 111 7.82 -22.31 -6.39
C THR A 111 8.44 -23.53 -5.71
N PRO A 112 9.10 -23.38 -4.55
CA PRO A 112 9.72 -24.50 -3.85
C PRO A 112 8.69 -25.52 -3.33
N ARG A 113 7.42 -25.09 -3.23
CA ARG A 113 6.27 -25.93 -2.90
C ARG A 113 5.00 -25.28 -3.42
N VAL A 114 4.13 -26.04 -4.08
CA VAL A 114 2.79 -25.57 -4.45
C VAL A 114 1.82 -26.07 -3.40
N VAL A 115 1.12 -25.15 -2.75
CA VAL A 115 0.04 -25.50 -1.83
C VAL A 115 -1.29 -25.38 -2.57
N LYS A 116 -2.25 -26.25 -2.24
CA LYS A 116 -3.57 -26.27 -2.88
C LYS A 116 -4.23 -24.89 -2.78
N GLY A 117 -4.74 -24.39 -3.91
CA GLY A 117 -5.46 -23.12 -3.99
C GLY A 117 -4.57 -21.87 -4.07
N VAL A 118 -3.26 -22.02 -4.29
CA VAL A 118 -2.38 -20.91 -4.62
C VAL A 118 -2.65 -20.43 -6.06
N ARG A 119 -2.70 -19.12 -6.24
CA ARG A 119 -2.65 -18.41 -7.52
C ARG A 119 -1.49 -17.43 -7.50
N PHE A 120 -1.20 -16.81 -8.63
CA PHE A 120 -0.14 -15.82 -8.78
C PHE A 120 -0.72 -14.50 -9.27
N SER A 121 -0.43 -13.41 -8.57
CA SER A 121 -0.67 -12.06 -9.05
C SER A 121 0.58 -11.53 -9.72
N LEU A 122 0.40 -11.05 -10.94
CA LEU A 122 1.42 -10.42 -11.74
C LEU A 122 1.12 -8.92 -11.83
N ARG A 123 2.14 -8.10 -11.67
CA ARG A 123 2.08 -6.65 -11.87
C ARG A 123 3.21 -6.26 -12.81
N LEU A 124 2.85 -5.78 -13.99
CA LEU A 124 3.78 -5.29 -14.99
C LEU A 124 3.75 -3.77 -15.02
N THR A 125 4.91 -3.13 -14.85
CA THR A 125 5.07 -1.67 -14.91
C THR A 125 6.10 -1.29 -15.97
N SER A 126 5.86 -0.22 -16.71
CA SER A 126 6.81 0.37 -17.67
C SER A 126 7.56 1.54 -17.04
N GLY A 127 8.82 1.74 -17.41
CA GLY A 127 9.66 2.82 -16.89
C GLY A 127 10.42 2.42 -15.62
N LYS A 128 11.12 3.39 -15.00
CA LYS A 128 11.97 3.17 -13.82
C LYS A 128 11.69 4.21 -12.75
N GLY A 129 11.89 3.83 -11.49
CA GLY A 129 11.79 4.72 -10.35
C GLY A 129 10.42 5.39 -10.23
N THR A 130 10.41 6.71 -10.13
CA THR A 130 9.21 7.53 -9.96
C THR A 130 8.34 7.62 -11.21
N ASP A 131 8.89 7.33 -12.39
CA ASP A 131 8.17 7.37 -13.67
C ASP A 131 7.52 6.02 -14.02
N ALA A 132 7.58 5.05 -13.10
CA ALA A 132 6.99 3.73 -13.30
C ALA A 132 5.47 3.82 -13.43
N ARG A 133 4.95 3.46 -14.60
CA ARG A 133 3.52 3.39 -14.88
C ARG A 133 3.04 1.96 -14.90
N LEU A 134 1.88 1.69 -14.29
CA LEU A 134 1.23 0.39 -14.41
C LEU A 134 0.79 0.14 -15.85
N VAL A 135 1.24 -0.99 -16.41
CA VAL A 135 0.86 -1.46 -17.75
C VAL A 135 -0.31 -2.42 -17.63
N THR A 136 -0.14 -3.47 -16.83
CA THR A 136 -1.19 -4.47 -16.64
C THR A 136 -1.00 -5.23 -15.33
N THR A 137 -2.09 -5.87 -14.89
CA THR A 137 -2.11 -6.84 -13.81
C THR A 137 -2.81 -8.10 -14.29
N ALA A 138 -2.33 -9.27 -13.86
CA ALA A 138 -2.96 -10.54 -14.18
C ALA A 138 -3.00 -11.44 -12.95
N ILE A 139 -3.97 -12.37 -12.93
CA ILE A 139 -4.01 -13.45 -11.95
C ILE A 139 -4.05 -14.76 -12.73
N THR A 140 -3.16 -15.70 -12.41
CA THR A 140 -3.12 -17.03 -13.02
C THR A 140 -2.92 -18.12 -11.96
N ALA A 141 -3.34 -19.34 -12.25
CA ALA A 141 -2.99 -20.52 -11.44
C ALA A 141 -1.70 -21.19 -11.94
N ASP A 142 -1.30 -20.89 -13.17
CA ASP A 142 -0.10 -21.45 -13.80
C ASP A 142 1.16 -20.75 -13.30
N THR A 143 2.31 -21.38 -13.51
CA THR A 143 3.63 -20.82 -13.20
C THR A 143 4.27 -20.11 -14.39
N GLU A 144 3.45 -19.72 -15.35
CA GLU A 144 3.84 -18.94 -16.52
C GLU A 144 2.73 -17.97 -16.94
N HIS A 145 3.12 -16.91 -17.65
CA HIS A 145 2.16 -15.97 -18.23
C HIS A 145 2.76 -15.27 -19.45
N ARG A 146 1.92 -15.07 -20.46
CA ARG A 146 2.30 -14.40 -21.70
C ARG A 146 1.70 -13.00 -21.76
N PHE A 147 2.57 -12.00 -21.92
CA PHE A 147 2.16 -10.63 -22.25
C PHE A 147 2.38 -10.40 -23.75
N SER A 148 1.44 -9.74 -24.41
CA SER A 148 1.49 -9.41 -25.83
C SER A 148 1.17 -7.96 -26.09
N GLY A 149 1.58 -7.43 -27.25
CA GLY A 149 1.29 -6.05 -27.64
C GLY A 149 2.00 -5.03 -26.77
N LEU A 150 3.14 -5.40 -26.16
CA LEU A 150 3.93 -4.49 -25.34
C LEU A 150 4.73 -3.53 -26.25
N PRO A 151 4.62 -2.20 -26.05
CA PRO A 151 5.47 -1.24 -26.76
C PRO A 151 6.96 -1.41 -26.47
N LEU A 152 7.80 -0.75 -27.26
CA LEU A 152 9.23 -0.61 -26.93
C LEU A 152 9.38 0.12 -25.59
N GLY A 153 10.25 -0.39 -24.72
CA GLY A 153 10.46 0.19 -23.40
C GLY A 153 11.17 -0.73 -22.40
N GLU A 154 11.38 -0.18 -21.21
CA GLU A 154 11.88 -0.90 -20.04
C GLU A 154 10.69 -1.31 -19.17
N TYR A 155 10.70 -2.55 -18.70
CA TYR A 155 9.63 -3.12 -17.90
C TYR A 155 10.15 -3.74 -16.62
N THR A 156 9.34 -3.66 -15.58
CA THR A 156 9.52 -4.37 -14.31
C THR A 156 8.31 -5.27 -14.10
N LEU A 157 8.55 -6.57 -13.96
CA LEU A 157 7.54 -7.56 -13.62
C LEU A 157 7.71 -7.98 -12.16
N THR A 158 6.63 -7.85 -11.38
CA THR A 158 6.55 -8.39 -10.02
C THR A 158 5.51 -9.50 -9.96
N VAL A 159 5.87 -10.65 -9.40
CA VAL A 159 4.99 -11.81 -9.23
C VAL A 159 4.89 -12.17 -7.74
N ARG A 160 3.67 -12.38 -7.24
CA ARG A 160 3.38 -12.81 -5.86
C ARG A 160 2.47 -14.02 -5.85
N ALA A 161 2.78 -15.01 -5.03
CA ALA A 161 1.82 -16.07 -4.72
C ALA A 161 0.69 -15.53 -3.84
N ILE A 162 -0.53 -15.98 -4.07
CA ILE A 162 -1.74 -15.61 -3.33
C ILE A 162 -2.46 -16.89 -2.93
N ASN A 163 -2.79 -17.07 -1.66
CA ASN A 163 -3.61 -18.21 -1.22
C ASN A 163 -5.12 -17.93 -1.31
N SER A 164 -5.95 -18.91 -0.97
CA SER A 164 -7.43 -18.77 -0.97
C SER A 164 -7.97 -17.68 -0.03
N TYR A 165 -7.17 -17.24 0.95
CA TYR A 165 -7.53 -16.19 1.90
C TYR A 165 -7.04 -14.80 1.46
N GLY A 166 -6.44 -14.68 0.27
CA GLY A 166 -5.92 -13.40 -0.24
C GLY A 166 -4.57 -12.99 0.36
N GLN A 167 -3.96 -13.81 1.21
CA GLN A 167 -2.62 -13.53 1.73
C GLN A 167 -1.60 -13.63 0.60
N GLN A 168 -0.65 -12.71 0.59
CA GLN A 168 0.40 -12.65 -0.42
C GLN A 168 1.73 -13.16 0.15
N GLY A 169 2.45 -13.94 -0.65
CA GLY A 169 3.82 -14.35 -0.36
C GLY A 169 4.85 -13.31 -0.75
N GLU A 170 6.12 -13.62 -0.48
CA GLU A 170 7.25 -12.79 -0.89
C GLU A 170 7.26 -12.57 -2.42
N PRO A 171 7.45 -11.31 -2.88
CA PRO A 171 7.50 -11.00 -4.30
C PRO A 171 8.81 -11.43 -4.94
N ALA A 172 8.73 -12.00 -6.14
CA ALA A 172 9.85 -12.00 -7.08
C ALA A 172 9.70 -10.83 -8.04
N THR A 173 10.80 -10.15 -8.35
CA THR A 173 10.83 -9.04 -9.30
C THR A 173 11.95 -9.24 -10.30
N THR A 174 11.68 -8.99 -11.57
CA THR A 174 12.68 -8.98 -12.63
C THR A 174 12.43 -7.80 -13.58
N THR A 175 13.47 -7.36 -14.26
CA THR A 175 13.41 -6.28 -15.25
C THR A 175 13.81 -6.81 -16.62
N PHE A 176 13.09 -6.38 -17.66
CA PHE A 176 13.41 -6.72 -19.04
C PHE A 176 13.17 -5.52 -19.95
N ARG A 177 13.77 -5.55 -21.14
CA ARG A 177 13.68 -4.48 -22.13
C ARG A 177 13.14 -5.04 -23.44
N ILE A 178 12.28 -4.25 -24.08
CA ILE A 178 11.86 -4.44 -25.47
C ILE A 178 12.44 -3.28 -26.27
N ALA A 179 13.31 -3.57 -27.23
CA ALA A 179 13.95 -2.58 -28.09
C ALA A 179 13.91 -3.04 -29.54
N ALA A 180 13.89 -2.08 -30.46
CA ALA A 180 14.13 -2.40 -31.87
C ALA A 180 15.57 -2.93 -32.04
N PRO A 181 15.81 -3.86 -32.95
CA PRO A 181 17.17 -4.24 -33.34
C PRO A 181 18.01 -3.03 -33.74
N ALA A 182 19.30 -3.06 -33.40
CA ALA A 182 20.22 -2.04 -33.90
C ALA A 182 20.29 -2.13 -35.43
N ALA A 183 20.30 -0.97 -36.09
CA ALA A 183 20.56 -0.92 -37.52
C ALA A 183 21.87 -1.66 -37.86
N PRO A 184 21.95 -2.38 -38.99
CA PRO A 184 23.19 -3.05 -39.39
C PRO A 184 24.31 -2.02 -39.55
N SER A 185 25.53 -2.41 -39.19
CA SER A 185 26.72 -1.55 -39.29
C SER A 185 27.10 -1.24 -40.74
N ARG A 186 26.92 -2.23 -41.62
CA ARG A 186 27.09 -2.12 -43.07
C ARG A 186 26.35 -3.26 -43.76
N ILE A 187 26.16 -3.11 -45.08
CA ILE A 187 25.70 -4.16 -45.98
C ILE A 187 26.79 -4.34 -47.03
N GLU A 188 27.34 -5.54 -47.13
CA GLU A 188 28.28 -5.90 -48.19
C GLU A 188 27.49 -6.42 -49.40
N LEU A 189 27.79 -5.88 -50.59
CA LEU A 189 27.14 -6.26 -51.84
C LEU A 189 28.17 -6.92 -52.75
N THR A 190 27.98 -8.19 -53.04
CA THR A 190 28.80 -8.93 -54.00
C THR A 190 28.03 -9.11 -55.31
N PRO A 191 28.43 -8.44 -56.40
CA PRO A 191 27.80 -8.63 -57.69
C PRO A 191 28.19 -9.98 -58.29
N GLY A 192 27.22 -10.65 -58.92
CA GLY A 192 27.40 -11.89 -59.68
C GLY A 192 26.67 -11.82 -61.02
N TYR A 193 26.85 -12.83 -61.86
CA TYR A 193 26.14 -12.91 -63.14
C TYR A 193 24.63 -13.13 -62.89
N PHE A 194 23.79 -12.14 -63.22
CA PHE A 194 22.35 -12.09 -62.88
C PHE A 194 22.02 -12.31 -61.40
N GLN A 195 22.95 -11.98 -60.51
CA GLN A 195 22.80 -12.14 -59.07
C GLN A 195 23.41 -10.95 -58.33
N ILE A 196 22.84 -10.62 -57.18
CA ILE A 196 23.51 -9.82 -56.15
C ILE A 196 23.34 -10.53 -54.82
N THR A 197 24.43 -10.66 -54.07
CA THR A 197 24.39 -11.17 -52.69
C THR A 197 24.54 -9.98 -51.75
N ALA A 198 23.55 -9.79 -50.87
CA ALA A 198 23.58 -8.77 -49.84
C ALA A 198 23.82 -9.41 -48.47
N THR A 199 24.97 -9.13 -47.86
CA THR A 199 25.35 -9.65 -46.55
C THR A 199 25.30 -8.52 -45.52
N PRO A 200 24.26 -8.48 -44.65
CA PRO A 200 24.17 -7.48 -43.60
C PRO A 200 25.07 -7.88 -42.43
N HIS A 201 25.81 -6.90 -41.90
CA HIS A 201 26.66 -7.09 -40.72
C HIS A 201 26.03 -6.41 -39.52
N LEU A 202 25.66 -7.20 -38.52
CA LEU A 202 25.13 -6.71 -37.24
C LEU A 202 26.11 -5.71 -36.59
N ALA A 203 25.58 -4.57 -36.11
CA ALA A 203 26.36 -3.63 -35.31
C ALA A 203 26.59 -4.15 -33.88
N VAL A 204 25.63 -4.90 -33.36
CA VAL A 204 25.68 -5.62 -32.09
C VAL A 204 25.24 -7.04 -32.37
N TYR A 205 26.02 -8.03 -31.93
CA TYR A 205 25.63 -9.42 -32.10
C TYR A 205 24.33 -9.69 -31.33
N ASP A 206 23.30 -10.07 -32.08
CA ASP A 206 22.01 -10.49 -31.56
C ASP A 206 21.50 -11.62 -32.48
N PRO A 207 21.45 -12.87 -31.99
CA PRO A 207 21.07 -14.01 -32.81
C PRO A 207 19.58 -14.06 -33.15
N THR A 208 18.76 -13.17 -32.58
CA THR A 208 17.32 -13.10 -32.83
C THR A 208 16.96 -12.17 -33.99
N VAL A 209 17.92 -11.37 -34.47
CA VAL A 209 17.70 -10.40 -35.55
C VAL A 209 17.53 -11.10 -36.88
N GLN A 210 16.43 -10.79 -37.55
CA GLN A 210 16.15 -11.20 -38.92
C GLN A 210 16.20 -9.97 -39.84
N PHE A 211 16.59 -10.18 -41.10
CA PHE A 211 16.68 -9.14 -42.10
C PHE A 211 15.65 -9.39 -43.21
N GLU A 212 14.97 -8.33 -43.61
CA GLU A 212 14.11 -8.32 -44.79
C GLU A 212 14.74 -7.46 -45.89
N PHE A 213 14.69 -7.96 -47.12
CA PHE A 213 15.22 -7.28 -48.29
C PHE A 213 14.08 -6.95 -49.25
N TRP A 214 13.97 -5.67 -49.59
CA TRP A 214 12.96 -5.14 -50.50
C TRP A 214 13.66 -4.55 -51.73
N PHE A 215 13.12 -4.80 -52.92
CA PHE A 215 13.62 -4.21 -54.17
C PHE A 215 12.49 -3.52 -54.92
N SER A 216 12.83 -2.48 -55.67
CA SER A 216 11.90 -1.73 -56.53
C SER A 216 12.63 -1.30 -57.80
N GLU A 217 11.95 -1.42 -58.95
CA GLU A 217 12.44 -0.89 -60.23
C GLU A 217 12.50 0.65 -60.24
N LYS A 218 11.66 1.29 -59.43
CA LYS A 218 11.68 2.74 -59.21
C LYS A 218 12.61 3.05 -58.05
N ARG A 219 13.60 3.91 -58.29
CA ARG A 219 14.50 4.44 -57.27
C ARG A 219 13.68 5.15 -56.17
N ILE A 220 13.83 4.71 -54.93
CA ILE A 220 13.21 5.39 -53.77
C ILE A 220 13.95 6.70 -53.53
N ALA A 221 13.22 7.83 -53.56
CA ALA A 221 13.79 9.17 -53.46
C ALA A 221 14.12 9.59 -52.01
N ASP A 222 13.51 8.94 -51.01
CA ASP A 222 13.83 9.12 -49.58
C ASP A 222 13.35 7.91 -48.76
N ILE A 223 14.22 7.37 -47.91
CA ILE A 223 13.94 6.20 -47.05
C ILE A 223 13.38 6.57 -45.68
N ARG A 224 13.18 7.87 -45.38
CA ARG A 224 12.71 8.35 -44.07
C ARG A 224 11.20 8.62 -43.98
N GLN A 225 10.43 8.31 -45.02
CA GLN A 225 8.97 8.56 -45.08
C GLN A 225 8.10 7.31 -44.84
N GLY A 226 8.66 6.25 -44.27
CA GLY A 226 7.93 5.04 -43.87
C GLY A 226 7.69 4.96 -42.38
#